data_AF-A0A928X2K8-F1
#
_entry.id   AF-A0A928X2K8-F1
#
_cell.length_a   1.000
_cell.length_b   1.000
_cell.length_c   1.000
_cell.angle_alpha   90.00
_cell.angle_beta   90.00
_cell.angle_gamma   90.00
#
_symmetry.space_group_name_H-M   'P 1'
#
loop_
_entity.id
_entity.type
_entity.pdbx_description
1 polymer ?
#
loop_
_entity_poly.entity_id
_entity_poly.type
_entity_poly.pdbx_seq_one_letter_code
_entity_poly.pdbx_strand_id
1 'polypeptide(L)'
;MINAYTGGGIFQRGLAKQFGVAKSFIQKLLKQYRETGSIAPKVRADYSLMGATDGLTFEAFISQKLVPQLWKGTCVLMDNCSVHLGETVRELIEAAGARLIYLPPYSPDFSPIENCWSKIKSRLKSIGARTYPDLVKAIEYTFSEVSLDDIRSWFTHCCYCASED
;
A
#
# COMPACT_ATOMS: atom_id res chain seq x y z
N MET A 1 -8.13 31.20 11.10
CA MET A 1 -8.94 29.96 10.89
C MET A 1 -8.13 28.65 10.96
N ILE A 2 -6.87 28.67 11.44
CA ILE A 2 -6.17 27.49 11.98
C ILE A 2 -6.68 27.13 13.41
N ASN A 3 -7.45 28.02 14.03
CA ASN A 3 -7.81 27.99 15.46
C ASN A 3 -9.20 27.40 15.82
N ALA A 4 -9.94 26.81 14.88
CA ALA A 4 -11.13 26.01 15.22
C ALA A 4 -10.93 24.49 15.01
N TYR A 5 -9.78 24.10 14.46
CA TYR A 5 -9.48 22.71 14.08
C TYR A 5 -8.18 22.18 14.70
N THR A 6 -7.44 23.05 15.40
CA THR A 6 -6.39 22.72 16.37
C THR A 6 -6.89 22.73 17.82
N GLY A 7 -8.16 23.06 18.04
CA GLY A 7 -8.80 23.07 19.36
C GLY A 7 -10.08 22.25 19.36
N GLY A 8 -10.09 21.10 20.03
CA GLY A 8 -11.33 20.41 20.40
C GLY A 8 -11.76 19.25 19.49
N GLY A 9 -11.16 18.08 19.72
CA GLY A 9 -11.90 16.83 19.89
C GLY A 9 -12.81 16.31 18.77
N ILE A 10 -12.21 15.71 17.72
CA ILE A 10 -12.83 14.56 17.04
C ILE A 10 -11.83 13.40 17.05
N PHE A 11 -12.21 12.29 17.67
CA PHE A 11 -11.39 11.09 17.86
C PHE A 11 -11.35 10.27 16.55
N GLN A 12 -10.17 9.89 16.05
CA GLN A 12 -10.04 9.14 14.79
C GLN A 12 -10.45 7.69 14.85
N ARG A 13 -10.56 7.14 16.05
CA ARG A 13 -11.29 5.90 16.25
C ARG A 13 -12.81 6.13 16.20
N GLY A 14 -13.31 7.35 16.40
CA GLY A 14 -14.67 7.76 16.05
C GLY A 14 -14.83 7.78 14.53
N LEU A 15 -13.96 8.45 13.78
CA LEU A 15 -13.96 8.37 12.31
C LEU A 15 -13.78 6.94 11.79
N ALA A 16 -12.79 6.18 12.27
CA ALA A 16 -12.55 4.81 11.83
C ALA A 16 -13.67 3.82 12.17
N LYS A 17 -14.47 4.11 13.21
CA LYS A 17 -15.64 3.32 13.60
C LYS A 17 -16.93 3.85 12.95
N GLN A 18 -16.97 5.13 12.55
CA GLN A 18 -18.06 5.83 11.85
C GLN A 18 -18.09 5.56 10.34
N PHE A 19 -16.94 5.28 9.73
CA PHE A 19 -16.84 5.20 8.28
C PHE A 19 -16.72 3.79 7.72
N GLY A 20 -16.72 2.74 8.54
CA GLY A 20 -16.73 1.36 8.02
C GLY A 20 -15.54 1.01 7.10
N VAL A 21 -14.50 1.84 7.14
CA VAL A 21 -13.27 1.71 6.36
C VAL A 21 -12.17 1.32 7.30
N ALA A 22 -11.13 0.69 6.75
CA ALA A 22 -9.90 0.64 7.51
C ALA A 22 -9.52 2.09 7.81
N LYS A 23 -9.30 2.35 9.10
CA LYS A 23 -8.72 3.58 9.65
C LYS A 23 -7.56 4.14 8.80
N SER A 24 -6.89 3.27 8.04
CA SER A 24 -5.85 3.54 7.03
C SER A 24 -6.30 4.44 5.87
N PHE A 25 -7.58 4.57 5.57
CA PHE A 25 -8.14 5.50 4.59
C PHE A 25 -8.26 6.93 5.14
N ILE A 26 -8.56 7.05 6.45
CA ILE A 26 -8.65 8.33 7.17
C ILE A 26 -7.25 8.90 7.45
N GLN A 27 -6.28 8.01 7.64
CA GLN A 27 -4.85 8.32 7.73
C GLN A 27 -4.27 8.96 6.48
N LYS A 28 -4.94 8.74 5.38
CA LYS A 28 -4.37 8.88 4.07
C LYS A 28 -4.78 10.27 3.52
N LEU A 29 -6.03 10.68 3.78
CA LEU A 29 -6.58 12.04 3.68
C LEU A 29 -5.86 13.06 4.57
N LEU A 30 -5.56 12.73 5.81
CA LEU A 30 -4.97 13.69 6.74
C LEU A 30 -3.45 13.90 6.52
N LYS A 31 -2.78 13.00 5.78
CA LYS A 31 -1.36 13.14 5.39
C LYS A 31 -1.20 14.20 4.32
N GLN A 32 -2.04 14.10 3.32
CA GLN A 32 -2.10 15.01 2.20
C GLN A 32 -2.43 16.44 2.63
N TYR A 33 -3.41 16.58 3.53
CA TYR A 33 -3.84 17.85 4.09
C TYR A 33 -2.71 18.60 4.82
N ARG A 34 -1.89 17.89 5.61
CA ARG A 34 -0.75 18.49 6.33
C ARG A 34 0.41 18.86 5.43
N GLU A 35 0.62 18.10 4.37
CA GLU A 35 1.78 18.24 3.51
C GLU A 35 1.53 19.18 2.31
N THR A 36 0.28 19.57 2.04
CA THR A 36 -0.08 20.43 0.89
C THR A 36 -1.12 21.52 1.18
N GLY A 37 -1.75 21.51 2.36
CA GLY A 37 -2.97 22.29 2.61
C GLY A 37 -4.22 21.74 1.91
N SER A 38 -4.11 20.64 1.15
CA SER A 38 -5.17 20.02 0.35
C SER A 38 -5.17 18.50 0.48
N ILE A 39 -6.28 17.86 0.15
CA ILE A 39 -6.41 16.40 0.05
C ILE A 39 -6.62 15.92 -1.40
N ALA A 40 -6.32 16.78 -2.39
CA ALA A 40 -6.33 16.44 -3.82
C ALA A 40 -5.04 15.70 -4.25
N PRO A 41 -5.10 14.59 -5.03
CA PRO A 41 -3.98 13.65 -5.27
C PRO A 41 -2.62 14.32 -5.56
N LYS A 42 -1.54 13.87 -4.90
CA LYS A 42 -0.18 14.44 -5.07
C LYS A 42 0.49 13.97 -6.36
N VAL A 43 1.12 14.90 -7.09
CA VAL A 43 2.01 14.60 -8.24
C VAL A 43 3.45 15.05 -7.92
N ARG A 44 4.42 14.10 -7.97
CA ARG A 44 5.82 14.19 -8.47
C ARG A 44 6.85 13.32 -7.70
N ALA A 45 7.52 12.43 -8.45
CA ALA A 45 8.79 11.70 -8.23
C ALA A 45 8.92 10.57 -7.18
N ASP A 46 8.02 10.41 -6.20
CA ASP A 46 8.09 9.29 -5.25
C ASP A 46 6.69 8.81 -4.84
N TYR A 47 6.26 7.67 -5.37
CA TYR A 47 4.84 7.28 -5.46
C TYR A 47 4.36 6.54 -4.20
N SER A 48 3.77 7.29 -3.27
CA SER A 48 2.81 6.74 -2.29
C SER A 48 1.41 7.07 -2.78
N LEU A 49 0.78 6.11 -3.47
CA LEU A 49 -0.51 6.28 -4.12
C LEU A 49 -1.66 6.37 -3.12
N MET A 50 -2.40 7.48 -3.24
CA MET A 50 -3.52 7.80 -2.37
C MET A 50 -4.71 8.36 -3.16
N GLY A 51 -5.56 7.45 -3.63
CA GLY A 51 -6.71 7.67 -4.50
C GLY A 51 -7.00 6.39 -5.28
N ALA A 52 -8.10 6.35 -6.06
CA ALA A 52 -8.13 5.43 -7.19
C ALA A 52 -6.90 5.77 -8.04
N THR A 53 -5.99 4.82 -8.15
CA THR A 53 -4.79 5.04 -8.94
C THR A 53 -5.26 5.01 -10.38
N ASP A 54 -5.26 6.14 -11.09
CA ASP A 54 -5.47 6.07 -12.54
C ASP A 54 -4.27 5.39 -13.20
N GLY A 55 -4.45 4.87 -14.42
CA GLY A 55 -3.40 4.12 -15.10
C GLY A 55 -2.07 4.89 -15.18
N LEU A 56 -2.12 6.21 -15.41
CA LEU A 56 -0.93 7.07 -15.49
C LEU A 56 -0.15 7.15 -14.18
N THR A 57 -0.85 7.29 -13.04
CA THR A 57 -0.17 7.35 -11.75
C THR A 57 0.38 5.98 -11.35
N PHE A 58 -0.25 4.89 -11.80
CA PHE A 58 0.26 3.53 -11.62
C PHE A 58 1.52 3.28 -12.46
N GLU A 59 1.48 3.58 -13.75
CA GLU A 59 2.64 3.44 -14.65
C GLU A 59 3.84 4.24 -14.16
N ALA A 60 3.59 5.42 -13.61
CA ALA A 60 4.66 6.25 -13.09
C ALA A 60 5.22 5.70 -11.76
N PHE A 61 4.39 5.08 -10.91
CA PHE A 61 4.88 4.25 -9.80
C PHE A 61 5.74 3.08 -10.30
N ILE A 62 5.28 2.35 -11.32
CA ILE A 62 5.99 1.20 -11.88
C ILE A 62 7.37 1.64 -12.38
N SER A 63 7.43 2.62 -13.27
CA SER A 63 8.68 3.09 -13.88
C SER A 63 9.66 3.70 -12.87
N GLN A 64 9.17 4.50 -11.91
CA GLN A 64 10.06 5.27 -11.04
C GLN A 64 10.37 4.60 -9.70
N LYS A 65 9.55 3.64 -9.26
CA LYS A 65 9.69 2.99 -7.94
C LYS A 65 9.92 1.51 -8.02
N LEU A 66 9.08 0.80 -8.78
CA LEU A 66 9.17 -0.66 -8.83
C LEU A 66 10.36 -1.08 -9.68
N VAL A 67 10.40 -0.65 -10.94
CA VAL A 67 11.42 -1.05 -11.93
C VAL A 67 12.86 -0.85 -11.45
N PRO A 68 13.23 0.27 -10.80
CA PRO A 68 14.60 0.44 -10.29
C PRO A 68 15.02 -0.56 -9.20
N GLN A 69 14.07 -1.30 -8.61
CA GLN A 69 14.31 -2.33 -7.61
C GLN A 69 14.28 -3.75 -8.17
N LEU A 70 13.97 -3.91 -9.46
CA LEU A 70 13.90 -5.23 -10.11
C LEU A 70 15.28 -5.66 -10.62
N TRP A 71 15.49 -6.97 -10.66
CA TRP A 71 16.64 -7.59 -11.30
C TRP A 71 16.20 -8.72 -12.23
N LYS A 72 17.15 -9.17 -13.07
CA LYS A 72 16.89 -10.26 -13.98
C LYS A 72 16.48 -11.53 -13.21
N GLY A 73 15.34 -12.10 -13.58
CA GLY A 73 14.81 -13.32 -12.96
C GLY A 73 13.78 -13.08 -11.85
N THR A 74 13.57 -11.84 -11.39
CA THR A 74 12.49 -11.52 -10.45
C THR A 74 11.12 -11.76 -11.08
N CYS A 75 10.14 -12.19 -10.28
CA CYS A 75 8.74 -12.24 -10.69
C CYS A 75 7.94 -11.14 -9.97
N VAL A 76 7.20 -10.34 -10.72
CA VAL A 76 6.24 -9.37 -10.19
C VAL A 76 4.86 -10.01 -10.28
N LEU A 77 4.21 -10.20 -9.14
CA LEU A 77 2.84 -10.70 -9.08
C LEU A 77 1.87 -9.55 -8.94
N MET A 78 0.80 -9.57 -9.74
CA MET A 78 -0.16 -8.47 -9.78
C MET A 78 -1.59 -8.99 -9.93
N ASP A 79 -2.55 -8.39 -9.23
CA ASP A 79 -3.95 -8.71 -9.45
C ASP A 79 -4.47 -8.09 -10.77
N ASN A 80 -5.69 -8.46 -11.18
CA ASN A 80 -6.32 -7.96 -12.40
C ASN A 80 -7.06 -6.62 -12.23
N CYS A 81 -6.65 -5.76 -11.29
CA CYS A 81 -7.20 -4.41 -11.24
C CYS A 81 -6.99 -3.72 -12.61
N SER A 82 -8.01 -3.02 -13.12
CA SER A 82 -7.96 -2.44 -14.47
C SER A 82 -6.76 -1.51 -14.70
N VAL A 83 -6.28 -0.89 -13.63
CA VAL A 83 -5.15 0.05 -13.62
C VAL A 83 -3.80 -0.66 -13.74
N HIS A 84 -3.77 -1.96 -13.47
CA HIS A 84 -2.58 -2.80 -13.60
C HIS A 84 -2.40 -3.33 -15.03
N LEU A 85 -3.49 -3.43 -15.81
CA LEU A 85 -3.51 -4.09 -17.11
C LEU A 85 -2.94 -3.24 -18.26
N GLY A 86 -2.28 -2.12 -17.97
CA GLY A 86 -1.66 -1.26 -18.98
C GLY A 86 -0.51 -1.97 -19.71
N GLU A 87 -0.46 -1.84 -21.04
CA GLU A 87 0.61 -2.42 -21.87
C GLU A 87 2.00 -1.92 -21.44
N THR A 88 2.11 -0.61 -21.17
CA THR A 88 3.31 0.05 -20.65
C THR A 88 3.85 -0.60 -19.38
N VAL A 89 2.98 -1.08 -18.48
CA VAL A 89 3.39 -1.71 -17.21
C VAL A 89 4.19 -2.98 -17.48
N ARG A 90 3.69 -3.82 -18.40
CA ARG A 90 4.37 -5.06 -18.79
C ARG A 90 5.72 -4.75 -19.42
N GLU A 91 5.75 -3.85 -20.40
CA GLU A 91 6.98 -3.48 -21.11
C GLU A 91 8.07 -2.99 -20.15
N LEU A 92 7.71 -2.11 -19.21
CA LEU A 92 8.64 -1.57 -18.22
C LEU A 92 9.23 -2.64 -17.29
N ILE A 93 8.40 -3.60 -16.85
CA ILE A 93 8.83 -4.70 -15.97
C ILE A 93 9.72 -5.69 -16.74
N GLU A 94 9.31 -6.08 -17.95
CA GLU A 94 10.03 -7.06 -18.76
C GLU A 94 11.35 -6.50 -19.32
N ALA A 95 11.43 -5.19 -19.58
CA ALA A 95 12.68 -4.49 -19.93
C ALA A 95 13.74 -4.55 -18.82
N ALA A 96 13.32 -4.68 -17.55
CA ALA A 96 14.24 -4.90 -16.43
C ALA A 96 14.72 -6.37 -16.31
N GLY A 97 14.26 -7.26 -17.21
CA GLY A 97 14.54 -8.69 -17.16
C GLY A 97 13.72 -9.46 -16.11
N ALA A 98 12.70 -8.82 -15.54
CA ALA A 98 11.74 -9.45 -14.64
C ALA A 98 10.55 -10.04 -15.43
N ARG A 99 9.75 -10.89 -14.76
CA ARG A 99 8.54 -11.49 -15.33
C ARG A 99 7.30 -10.93 -14.64
N LEU A 100 6.37 -10.38 -15.41
CA LEU A 100 5.05 -9.98 -14.90
C LEU A 100 4.06 -11.16 -14.95
N ILE A 101 3.52 -11.52 -13.79
CA ILE A 101 2.54 -12.60 -13.61
C ILE A 101 1.25 -11.99 -13.05
N TYR A 102 0.16 -12.10 -13.83
CA TYR A 102 -1.16 -11.75 -13.33
C TYR A 102 -1.79 -12.93 -12.59
N LEU A 103 -2.33 -12.67 -11.40
CA LEU A 103 -3.09 -13.66 -10.64
C LEU A 103 -4.39 -14.00 -11.37
N PRO A 104 -4.97 -15.20 -11.19
CA PRO A 104 -6.31 -15.48 -11.70
C PRO A 104 -7.34 -14.52 -11.05
N PRO A 105 -8.41 -14.13 -11.77
CA PRO A 105 -9.46 -13.28 -11.20
C PRO A 105 -10.03 -13.85 -9.89
N TYR A 106 -10.36 -12.96 -8.95
CA TYR A 106 -10.95 -13.31 -7.65
C TYR A 106 -10.17 -14.35 -6.85
N SER A 107 -8.83 -14.38 -6.98
CA SER A 107 -7.97 -15.32 -6.28
C SER A 107 -7.11 -14.64 -5.20
N PRO A 108 -7.72 -14.06 -4.15
CA PRO A 108 -6.98 -13.42 -3.07
C PRO A 108 -6.09 -14.41 -2.33
N ASP A 109 -6.43 -15.71 -2.34
CA ASP A 109 -5.65 -16.78 -1.72
C ASP A 109 -4.26 -16.95 -2.34
N PHE A 110 -4.06 -16.47 -3.57
CA PHE A 110 -2.76 -16.47 -4.25
C PHE A 110 -2.00 -15.13 -4.12
N SER A 111 -2.46 -14.23 -3.25
CA SER A 111 -1.90 -12.89 -3.08
C SER A 111 -1.23 -12.71 -1.71
N PRO A 112 0.11 -12.83 -1.60
CA PRO A 112 0.80 -12.70 -0.31
C PRO A 112 0.61 -11.34 0.37
N ILE A 113 0.31 -10.28 -0.40
CA ILE A 113 0.06 -8.94 0.15
C ILE A 113 -1.22 -8.89 1.01
N GLU A 114 -2.19 -9.79 0.80
CA GLU A 114 -3.39 -9.88 1.64
C GLU A 114 -3.05 -10.36 3.07
N ASN A 115 -2.09 -11.29 3.20
CA ASN A 115 -1.58 -11.73 4.49
C ASN A 115 -0.83 -10.60 5.21
N CYS A 116 -0.01 -9.85 4.47
CA CYS A 116 0.65 -8.64 4.98
C CYS A 116 -0.38 -7.64 5.52
N TRP A 117 -1.37 -7.26 4.71
CA TRP A 117 -2.41 -6.31 5.13
C TRP A 117 -3.22 -6.84 6.31
N SER A 118 -3.47 -8.14 6.41
CA SER A 118 -4.14 -8.76 7.55
C SER A 118 -3.34 -8.58 8.84
N LYS A 119 -2.02 -8.83 8.82
CA LYS A 119 -1.12 -8.56 9.96
C LYS A 119 -1.12 -7.07 10.33
N ILE A 120 -0.92 -6.17 9.36
CA ILE A 120 -0.90 -4.72 9.58
C ILE A 120 -2.22 -4.23 10.18
N LYS A 121 -3.37 -4.61 9.60
CA LYS A 121 -4.70 -4.23 10.12
C LYS A 121 -4.91 -4.69 11.55
N SER A 122 -4.53 -5.94 11.87
CA SER A 122 -4.63 -6.49 13.21
C SER A 122 -3.78 -5.68 14.21
N ARG A 123 -2.52 -5.39 13.87
CA ARG A 123 -1.62 -4.59 14.72
C ARG A 123 -2.14 -3.16 14.90
N LEU A 124 -2.59 -2.48 13.84
CA LEU A 124 -3.17 -1.14 13.92
C LEU A 124 -4.44 -1.07 14.80
N LYS A 125 -5.26 -2.13 14.77
CA LYS A 125 -6.44 -2.26 15.64
C LYS A 125 -6.03 -2.39 17.11
N SER A 126 -5.01 -3.20 17.40
CA SER A 126 -4.44 -3.38 18.74
C SER A 126 -3.84 -2.07 19.29
N ILE A 127 -3.02 -1.38 18.50
CA ILE A 127 -2.40 -0.10 18.89
C ILE A 127 -3.49 0.96 19.16
N GLY A 128 -4.45 1.05 18.25
CA GLY A 128 -5.55 1.97 18.43
C GLY A 128 -5.12 3.44 18.52
N ALA A 129 -4.29 3.98 17.63
CA ALA A 129 -4.08 5.44 17.68
C ALA A 129 -5.42 6.23 17.62
N ARG A 130 -5.64 7.20 18.51
CA ARG A 130 -6.87 8.03 18.57
C ARG A 130 -6.67 9.37 17.88
N THR A 131 -5.42 9.75 17.68
CA THR A 131 -5.00 10.96 16.99
C THR A 131 -4.14 10.61 15.78
N TYR A 132 -3.99 11.59 14.91
CA TYR A 132 -3.56 11.37 13.53
C TYR A 132 -2.06 11.22 13.47
N PRO A 133 -1.28 12.07 14.18
CA PRO A 133 0.15 11.84 14.31
C PRO A 133 0.44 10.43 14.84
N ASP A 134 -0.28 9.99 15.87
CA ASP A 134 -0.09 8.66 16.47
C ASP A 134 -0.40 7.55 15.47
N LEU A 135 -1.33 7.84 14.57
CA LEU A 135 -1.85 6.90 13.64
C LEU A 135 -0.92 6.74 12.41
N VAL A 136 -0.28 7.81 11.95
CA VAL A 136 0.85 7.73 10.99
C VAL A 136 2.00 6.93 11.59
N LYS A 137 2.43 7.27 12.81
CA LYS A 137 3.48 6.54 13.55
C LYS A 137 3.14 5.06 13.71
N ALA A 138 1.87 4.75 13.96
CA ALA A 138 1.40 3.37 14.05
C ALA A 138 1.57 2.62 12.73
N ILE A 139 1.28 3.22 11.57
CA ILE A 139 1.53 2.58 10.26
C ILE A 139 3.02 2.24 10.12
N GLU A 140 3.88 3.24 10.28
CA GLU A 140 5.33 3.09 10.12
C GLU A 140 5.89 1.99 11.04
N TYR A 141 5.50 2.03 12.31
CA TYR A 141 5.88 0.99 13.28
C TYR A 141 5.38 -0.40 12.86
N THR A 142 4.11 -0.55 12.47
CA THR A 142 3.59 -1.87 12.08
C THR A 142 4.25 -2.46 10.85
N PHE A 143 4.65 -1.62 9.87
CA PHE A 143 5.42 -2.09 8.72
C PHE A 143 6.84 -2.49 9.11
N SER A 144 7.47 -1.83 10.09
CA SER A 144 8.79 -2.23 10.61
C SER A 144 8.79 -3.56 11.39
N GLU A 145 7.62 -4.05 11.82
CA GLU A 145 7.46 -5.36 12.49
C GLU A 145 7.32 -6.53 11.50
N VAL A 146 7.32 -6.27 10.19
CA VAL A 146 7.28 -7.34 9.17
C VAL A 146 8.68 -7.93 9.02
N SER A 147 8.83 -9.19 9.40
CA SER A 147 10.09 -9.93 9.28
C SER A 147 10.20 -10.65 7.94
N LEU A 148 11.42 -11.09 7.60
CA LEU A 148 11.63 -11.96 6.43
C LEU A 148 10.90 -13.30 6.57
N ASP A 149 10.81 -13.84 7.77
CA ASP A 149 10.10 -15.11 8.02
C ASP A 149 8.59 -14.97 7.81
N ASP A 150 8.01 -13.80 8.14
CA ASP A 150 6.62 -13.50 7.78
C ASP A 150 6.45 -13.53 6.26
N ILE A 151 7.31 -12.82 5.52
CA ILE A 151 7.24 -12.73 4.07
C ILE A 151 7.36 -14.12 3.45
N ARG A 152 8.39 -14.90 3.83
CA ARG A 152 8.57 -16.28 3.36
C ARG A 152 7.34 -17.13 3.63
N SER A 153 6.82 -17.10 4.86
CA SER A 153 5.64 -17.86 5.25
C SER A 153 4.39 -17.47 4.44
N TRP A 154 4.20 -16.19 4.13
CA TRP A 154 3.06 -15.73 3.31
C TRP A 154 3.17 -16.19 1.86
N PHE A 155 4.37 -16.17 1.29
CA PHE A 155 4.60 -16.70 -0.06
C PHE A 155 4.39 -18.23 -0.09
N THR A 156 4.92 -18.97 0.88
CA THR A 156 4.69 -20.42 1.02
C THR A 156 3.21 -20.75 1.21
N HIS A 157 2.49 -19.97 2.02
CA HIS A 157 1.05 -20.13 2.23
C HIS A 157 0.24 -19.97 0.94
N CYS A 158 0.67 -19.06 0.05
CA CYS A 158 0.09 -18.87 -1.28
C CYS A 158 0.65 -19.85 -2.35
N CYS A 159 1.27 -20.94 -1.93
CA CYS A 159 1.86 -21.99 -2.78
C CYS A 159 3.05 -21.54 -3.65
N TYR A 160 3.72 -20.45 -3.29
CA TYR A 160 4.97 -20.05 -3.94
C TYR A 160 6.17 -20.68 -3.25
N CYS A 161 7.02 -21.33 -4.02
CA CYS A 161 8.33 -21.77 -3.55
C CYS A 161 9.26 -20.55 -3.54
N ALA A 162 9.65 -20.08 -2.36
CA ALA A 162 10.80 -19.20 -2.25
C ALA A 162 12.03 -20.09 -2.48
N SER A 163 12.77 -19.89 -3.59
CA SER A 163 14.07 -20.53 -3.71
C SER A 163 14.98 -20.01 -2.60
N GLU A 164 15.65 -20.93 -1.90
CA GLU A 164 16.80 -20.60 -1.07
C GLU A 164 17.99 -20.43 -2.00
N ASP A 165 18.07 -19.27 -2.68
CA ASP A 165 19.31 -18.83 -3.30
C ASP A 165 20.16 -18.04 -2.28
#